data_AF-A0A9W4TE49-F1
#
_entry.id   AF-A0A9W4TE49-F1
#
_cell.length_a   1.000
_cell.length_b   1.000
_cell.length_c   1.000
_cell.angle_alpha   90.00
_cell.angle_beta   90.00
_cell.angle_gamma   90.00
#
_symmetry.space_group_name_H-M   'P 1'
#
loop_
_entity.id
_entity.type
_entity.pdbx_description
1 polymer ?
#
loop_
_entity_poly.entity_id
_entity_poly.type
_entity_poly.pdbx_seq_one_letter_code
_entity_poly.pdbx_strand_id
1 'polypeptide(L)'
;MKDLSSSTSTCVDPIPDSRYPVLEPFSGQKPRLPQFWKCTCVLHPFSPPQSNSTPADLASPFFEICTATVYYAEGLGLNALLVGSSGRRWWYRVTPTQTEVSTDGTRYTPINLGWRIPTTDWFGNATDKAKCSGTSYLNWMKAQKVDWWKIPVGNSNPSPATWMWFDHGTNFPVRLMFGQGPVARPGLGDVNQLALFQMFSFTYFSNFDRLPSNPLNNPLVPPAVEGFSFGNPNRYNLFTWNTNFGMSVFMTPVNSAFNPLPTRVLYNWRDASQYKVSSDRSQSTLMKYTYNTTNPFTAQQALLTGPTPAGITPPPNSGNGFLINYVGDKITEAIGFARFPFPQQPPNWVQIPAVKGSIQATIISNPVLCPGNRVTVVGVLFPPSGNNYPDSTYLWTWYSPLDRTGNSSRPITFMQSQSGVGLGTSLALADYFDYEEFRTPIPPCNFAVPPVDFTVKAKPVSGTDSYPWLNTGVRLNEKRVATIKYVDGLWTANPNINNGQLYNSAGNPTFIEAKPGYALPGKNEGALIGKVGDTVFLIGLGASTPPGVVGTLELCINDDLKGKYGAGLTDNKGEVNVKISVEAPGTKIKLNKSGAEPTKKNEAVSEKP
;
A
#
# COMPACT_ATOMS: atom_id res chain seq x y z
N MET A 1 29.09 5.45 -10.43
CA MET A 1 28.45 5.64 -9.11
C MET A 1 28.53 4.29 -8.41
N LYS A 2 29.04 4.18 -7.18
CA LYS A 2 29.26 2.88 -6.54
C LYS A 2 27.96 2.07 -6.54
N ASP A 3 28.00 0.93 -7.19
CA ASP A 3 27.11 -0.18 -6.96
C ASP A 3 27.04 -0.40 -5.43
N LEU A 4 25.88 -0.15 -4.84
CA LEU A 4 25.68 -0.30 -3.40
C LEU A 4 25.64 -1.79 -2.99
N SER A 5 25.90 -2.72 -3.92
CA SER A 5 26.19 -4.12 -3.60
C SER A 5 27.48 -4.30 -2.78
N SER A 6 28.35 -3.28 -2.66
CA SER A 6 29.66 -3.41 -1.99
C SER A 6 30.00 -2.30 -0.97
N SER A 7 29.02 -1.75 -0.25
CA SER A 7 29.28 -0.86 0.89
C SER A 7 29.66 -1.67 2.13
N THR A 8 30.94 -1.66 2.52
CA THR A 8 31.46 -2.28 3.75
C THR A 8 31.06 -1.57 5.05
N SER A 9 30.39 -0.42 4.98
CA SER A 9 29.66 0.14 6.12
C SER A 9 28.24 -0.39 6.10
N THR A 10 27.86 -1.15 7.14
CA THR A 10 26.46 -1.54 7.40
C THR A 10 25.59 -0.30 7.35
N CYS A 11 24.63 -0.27 6.43
CA CYS A 11 23.65 0.79 6.38
C CYS A 11 22.83 0.73 7.68
N VAL A 12 22.96 1.74 8.53
CA VAL A 12 22.22 1.79 9.78
C VAL A 12 20.83 2.33 9.47
N ASP A 13 19.82 1.53 9.80
CA ASP A 13 18.44 1.99 9.79
C ASP A 13 18.28 3.02 10.92
N PRO A 14 17.86 4.27 10.61
CA PRO A 14 17.71 5.30 11.63
C PRO A 14 16.56 5.01 12.61
N ILE A 15 15.66 4.05 12.30
CA ILE A 15 14.64 3.58 13.24
C ILE A 15 15.05 2.19 13.75
N PRO A 16 15.55 2.08 14.99
CA PRO A 16 15.88 0.79 15.57
C PRO A 16 14.64 -0.09 15.78
N ASP A 17 14.85 -1.40 15.80
CA ASP A 17 13.81 -2.41 15.99
C ASP A 17 12.99 -2.21 17.27
N SER A 18 13.58 -1.64 18.33
CA SER A 18 12.88 -1.32 19.58
C SER A 18 11.79 -0.25 19.44
N ARG A 19 11.76 0.50 18.33
CA ARG A 19 10.75 1.51 18.02
C ARG A 19 9.65 0.99 17.08
N TYR A 20 9.77 -0.24 16.58
CA TYR A 20 8.66 -0.89 15.89
C TYR A 20 7.54 -1.21 16.89
N PRO A 21 6.28 -1.18 16.43
CA PRO A 21 5.18 -1.60 17.28
C PRO A 21 5.22 -3.12 17.50
N VAL A 22 4.78 -3.55 18.69
CA VAL A 22 4.82 -4.94 19.15
C VAL A 22 3.45 -5.36 19.65
N LEU A 23 2.99 -6.53 19.21
CA LEU A 23 1.86 -7.23 19.80
C LEU A 23 2.37 -8.13 20.92
N GLU A 24 1.89 -7.88 22.12
CA GLU A 24 2.06 -8.78 23.25
C GLU A 24 1.11 -9.98 23.11
N PRO A 25 1.49 -11.20 23.53
CA PRO A 25 0.59 -12.34 23.54
C PRO A 25 -0.66 -12.07 24.39
N PHE A 26 -1.83 -12.40 23.86
CA PHE A 26 -3.09 -12.32 24.58
C PHE A 26 -3.46 -13.69 25.16
N SER A 27 -3.84 -13.73 26.44
CA SER A 27 -4.27 -14.94 27.16
C SER A 27 -5.65 -14.80 27.83
N GLY A 28 -6.33 -13.67 27.60
CA GLY A 28 -7.65 -13.41 28.17
C GLY A 28 -8.76 -14.19 27.47
N GLN A 29 -9.99 -13.95 27.92
CA GLN A 29 -11.19 -14.51 27.29
C GLN A 29 -11.69 -13.62 26.17
N LYS A 30 -12.45 -14.22 25.26
CA LYS A 30 -13.19 -13.50 24.22
C LYS A 30 -14.11 -12.43 24.88
N PRO A 31 -14.04 -11.17 24.44
CA PRO A 31 -14.91 -10.11 24.96
C PRO A 31 -16.39 -10.45 24.82
N ARG A 32 -17.15 -10.18 25.88
CA ARG A 32 -18.61 -10.25 25.89
C ARG A 32 -19.16 -8.94 26.43
N LEU A 33 -20.02 -8.28 25.66
CA LEU A 33 -20.55 -6.98 26.05
C LEU A 33 -21.66 -7.10 27.09
N PRO A 34 -21.95 -6.02 27.83
CA PRO A 34 -23.07 -5.99 28.77
C PRO A 34 -24.42 -6.18 28.08
N GLN A 35 -25.41 -6.71 28.80
CA GLN A 35 -26.79 -6.84 28.33
C GLN A 35 -27.42 -5.47 27.99
N PHE A 36 -27.06 -4.44 28.76
CA PHE A 36 -27.52 -3.07 28.59
C PHE A 36 -26.32 -2.14 28.56
N TRP A 37 -26.24 -1.30 27.54
CA TRP A 37 -25.17 -0.32 27.43
C TRP A 37 -25.60 0.93 26.67
N LYS A 38 -24.79 1.97 26.83
CA LYS A 38 -24.81 3.15 25.98
C LYS A 38 -23.41 3.45 25.47
N CYS A 39 -23.30 4.05 24.31
CA CYS A 39 -22.03 4.59 23.83
C CYS A 39 -22.21 5.91 23.11
N THR A 40 -21.13 6.68 23.06
CA THR A 40 -20.95 7.77 22.10
C THR A 40 -19.77 7.47 21.19
N CYS A 41 -19.92 7.73 19.89
CA CYS A 41 -18.88 7.42 18.92
C CYS A 41 -18.81 8.40 17.75
N VAL A 42 -17.65 8.41 17.10
CA VAL A 42 -17.37 9.06 15.81
C VAL A 42 -17.38 7.99 14.72
N LEU A 43 -18.10 8.25 13.63
CA LEU A 43 -18.39 7.31 12.56
C LEU A 43 -17.86 7.84 11.23
N HIS A 44 -16.98 7.08 10.58
CA HIS A 44 -16.41 7.42 9.28
C HIS A 44 -17.12 6.63 8.17
N PRO A 45 -17.68 7.29 7.14
CA PRO A 45 -18.41 6.62 6.07
C PRO A 45 -17.49 5.78 5.18
N PHE A 46 -18.07 4.82 4.46
CA PHE A 46 -17.35 4.04 3.45
C PHE A 46 -16.98 4.87 2.23
N SER A 47 -17.86 5.77 1.80
CA SER A 47 -17.58 6.69 0.71
C SER A 47 -18.31 7.99 0.98
N PRO A 48 -17.63 9.14 1.01
CA PRO A 48 -18.32 10.40 0.93
C PRO A 48 -18.92 10.61 -0.46
N PRO A 49 -19.71 11.68 -0.66
CA PRO A 49 -20.35 11.99 -1.94
C PRO A 49 -19.40 11.83 -3.13
N GLN A 50 -19.78 10.93 -4.03
CA GLN A 50 -19.12 10.69 -5.30
C GLN A 50 -19.82 11.51 -6.41
N SER A 51 -19.18 11.63 -7.57
CA SER A 51 -19.74 12.35 -8.73
C SER A 51 -21.07 11.76 -9.21
N ASN A 52 -21.32 10.47 -8.94
CA ASN A 52 -22.54 9.76 -9.27
C ASN A 52 -23.51 9.59 -8.08
N SER A 53 -23.23 10.18 -6.91
CA SER A 53 -24.12 10.08 -5.75
C SER A 53 -25.47 10.74 -6.03
N THR A 54 -26.55 10.03 -5.74
CA THR A 54 -27.92 10.53 -5.92
C THR A 54 -28.32 11.48 -4.78
N PRO A 55 -29.36 12.32 -4.93
CA PRO A 55 -29.87 13.13 -3.83
C PRO A 55 -30.26 12.31 -2.58
N ALA A 56 -30.71 11.06 -2.76
CA ALA A 56 -31.02 10.16 -1.66
C ALA A 56 -29.75 9.70 -0.92
N ASP A 57 -28.67 9.39 -1.66
CA ASP A 57 -27.36 9.09 -1.07
C ASP A 57 -26.86 10.27 -0.24
N LEU A 58 -26.92 11.48 -0.82
CA LEU A 58 -26.53 12.70 -0.14
C LEU A 58 -27.42 13.03 1.06
N ALA A 59 -28.63 12.48 1.15
CA ALA A 59 -29.56 12.61 2.28
C ALA A 59 -29.31 11.60 3.41
N SER A 60 -28.50 10.58 3.16
CA SER A 60 -28.19 9.50 4.08
C SER A 60 -27.01 9.84 5.01
N PRO A 61 -27.00 9.39 6.28
CA PRO A 61 -25.86 9.59 7.17
C PRO A 61 -24.60 8.82 6.72
N PHE A 62 -24.73 7.84 5.83
CA PHE A 62 -23.64 6.93 5.46
C PHE A 62 -22.64 7.52 4.46
N PHE A 63 -22.82 8.79 4.07
CA PHE A 63 -21.93 9.52 3.17
C PHE A 63 -21.19 10.66 3.88
N GLU A 64 -21.35 10.85 5.19
CA GLU A 64 -20.65 11.91 5.91
C GLU A 64 -20.13 11.45 7.26
N ILE A 65 -19.16 12.18 7.80
CA ILE A 65 -18.71 11.95 9.17
C ILE A 65 -19.88 12.24 10.11
N CYS A 66 -20.18 11.29 10.98
CA CYS A 66 -21.24 11.38 11.96
C CYS A 66 -20.69 11.25 13.37
N THR A 67 -21.37 11.86 14.34
CA THR A 67 -21.31 11.43 15.74
C THR A 67 -22.60 10.71 16.08
N ALA A 68 -22.57 9.78 17.02
CA ALA A 68 -23.75 9.03 17.42
C ALA A 68 -23.84 8.78 18.92
N THR A 69 -25.06 8.84 19.45
CA THR A 69 -25.43 8.23 20.75
C THR A 69 -26.20 6.96 20.45
N VAL A 70 -25.79 5.84 21.04
CA VAL A 70 -26.43 4.54 20.84
C VAL A 70 -26.81 3.93 22.19
N TYR A 71 -28.04 3.44 22.28
CA TYR A 71 -28.58 2.66 23.40
C TYR A 71 -28.91 1.26 22.93
N TYR A 72 -28.61 0.28 23.77
CA TYR A 72 -28.82 -1.12 23.45
C TYR A 72 -29.41 -1.88 24.63
N ALA A 73 -30.30 -2.82 24.30
CA ALA A 73 -30.75 -3.87 25.20
C ALA A 73 -30.80 -5.22 24.48
N GLU A 74 -30.09 -6.21 25.02
CA GLU A 74 -30.00 -7.56 24.47
C GLU A 74 -31.40 -8.17 24.25
N GLY A 75 -31.63 -8.69 23.05
CA GLY A 75 -32.89 -9.29 22.64
C GLY A 75 -34.04 -8.30 22.39
N LEU A 76 -33.93 -7.04 22.81
CA LEU A 76 -35.00 -6.05 22.71
C LEU A 76 -34.78 -5.04 21.58
N GLY A 77 -33.58 -4.45 21.47
CA GLY A 77 -33.39 -3.37 20.50
C GLY A 77 -32.10 -2.58 20.59
N LEU A 78 -31.93 -1.73 19.57
CA LEU A 78 -30.91 -0.71 19.48
C LEU A 78 -31.56 0.60 19.03
N ASN A 79 -31.43 1.64 19.83
CA ASN A 79 -31.86 3.00 19.47
C ASN A 79 -30.62 3.87 19.25
N ALA A 80 -30.60 4.65 18.16
CA ALA A 80 -29.47 5.52 17.87
C ALA A 80 -29.90 6.89 17.38
N LEU A 81 -29.18 7.93 17.80
CA LEU A 81 -29.27 9.26 17.22
C LEU A 81 -27.93 9.60 16.59
N LEU A 82 -27.93 9.75 15.26
CA LEU A 82 -26.79 10.20 14.48
C LEU A 82 -26.93 11.69 14.20
N VAL A 83 -25.81 12.41 14.29
CA VAL A 83 -25.69 13.80 13.86
C VAL A 83 -24.56 13.88 12.84
N GLY A 84 -24.87 14.33 11.64
CA GLY A 84 -23.91 14.46 10.54
C GLY A 84 -23.20 15.81 10.57
N SER A 85 -22.07 15.90 9.89
CA SER A 85 -21.36 17.15 9.62
C SER A 85 -22.22 18.24 8.97
N SER A 86 -23.27 17.86 8.24
CA SER A 86 -24.25 18.76 7.64
C SER A 86 -25.25 19.35 8.66
N GLY A 87 -25.19 18.93 9.93
CA GLY A 87 -26.15 19.26 10.98
C GLY A 87 -27.46 18.45 10.93
N ARG A 88 -27.63 17.56 9.94
CA ARG A 88 -28.80 16.68 9.86
C ARG A 88 -28.76 15.62 10.95
N ARG A 89 -29.94 15.10 11.28
CA ARG A 89 -30.14 14.16 12.36
C ARG A 89 -30.97 12.98 11.89
N TRP A 90 -30.60 11.79 12.35
CA TRP A 90 -31.31 10.55 12.06
C TRP A 90 -31.49 9.74 13.35
N TRP A 91 -32.76 9.50 13.69
CA TRP A 91 -33.13 8.65 14.82
C TRP A 91 -33.49 7.27 14.30
N TYR A 92 -32.72 6.27 14.68
CA TYR A 92 -32.99 4.89 14.36
C TYR A 92 -33.59 4.17 15.56
N ARG A 93 -34.62 3.36 15.30
CA ARG A 93 -35.14 2.36 16.22
C ARG A 93 -35.02 1.00 15.54
N VAL A 94 -34.22 0.12 16.12
CA VAL A 94 -33.95 -1.21 15.58
C VAL A 94 -34.50 -2.23 16.57
N THR A 95 -35.48 -3.01 16.14
CA THR A 95 -36.10 -4.12 16.89
C THR A 95 -35.76 -5.45 16.20
N PRO A 96 -36.04 -6.62 16.81
CA PRO A 96 -35.76 -7.91 16.17
C PRO A 96 -36.50 -8.11 14.84
N THR A 97 -37.60 -7.37 14.64
CA THR A 97 -38.53 -7.54 13.52
C THR A 97 -38.54 -6.36 12.55
N GLN A 98 -38.03 -5.19 12.95
CA GLN A 98 -38.20 -3.96 12.17
C GLN A 98 -37.12 -2.91 12.49
N THR A 99 -36.68 -2.19 11.46
CA THR A 99 -35.93 -0.94 11.60
C THR A 99 -36.80 0.23 11.17
N GLU A 100 -36.80 1.29 11.96
CA GLU A 100 -37.47 2.54 11.65
C GLU A 100 -36.48 3.70 11.72
N VAL A 101 -36.69 4.71 10.88
CA VAL A 101 -35.91 5.95 10.90
C VAL A 101 -36.82 7.16 11.00
N SER A 102 -36.36 8.19 11.71
CA SER A 102 -36.95 9.53 11.70
C SER A 102 -35.88 10.57 11.39
N THR A 103 -36.26 11.65 10.71
CA THR A 103 -35.41 12.83 10.46
C THR A 103 -35.88 14.07 11.23
N ASP A 104 -37.03 13.99 11.91
CA ASP A 104 -37.57 15.04 12.79
C ASP A 104 -37.66 14.60 14.27
N GLY A 105 -37.33 13.34 14.57
CA GLY A 105 -37.37 12.75 15.90
C GLY A 105 -38.77 12.31 16.36
N THR A 106 -39.81 12.58 15.56
CA THR A 106 -41.22 12.35 15.92
C THR A 106 -41.90 11.33 15.00
N ARG A 107 -41.74 11.46 13.69
CA ARG A 107 -42.34 10.57 12.69
C ARG A 107 -41.34 9.51 12.28
N TYR A 108 -41.63 8.28 12.65
CA TYR A 108 -40.81 7.11 12.33
C TYR A 108 -41.39 6.40 11.11
N THR A 109 -40.52 6.10 10.15
CA THR A 109 -40.88 5.38 8.93
C THR A 109 -40.11 4.06 8.89
N PRO A 110 -40.79 2.92 8.67
CA PRO A 110 -40.13 1.64 8.47
C PRO A 110 -39.19 1.66 7.28
N ILE A 111 -37.99 1.11 7.45
CA ILE A 111 -37.00 0.92 6.40
C ILE A 111 -36.40 -0.47 6.49
N ASN A 112 -35.98 -1.01 5.34
CA ASN A 112 -35.23 -2.26 5.30
C ASN A 112 -33.75 -1.98 5.03
N LEU A 113 -32.91 -2.20 6.05
CA LEU A 113 -31.45 -2.11 5.93
C LEU A 113 -30.76 -3.47 6.06
N GLY A 114 -31.52 -4.58 6.16
CA GLY A 114 -30.97 -5.91 6.37
C GLY A 114 -30.30 -6.10 7.74
N TRP A 115 -30.55 -5.19 8.69
CA TRP A 115 -29.92 -5.25 10.01
C TRP A 115 -30.56 -6.31 10.90
N ARG A 116 -29.75 -6.92 11.76
CA ARG A 116 -30.21 -7.67 12.94
C ARG A 116 -29.61 -7.05 14.19
N ILE A 117 -30.35 -7.08 15.28
CA ILE A 117 -29.82 -6.63 16.57
C ILE A 117 -28.64 -7.53 16.95
N PRO A 118 -27.47 -6.95 17.28
CA PRO A 118 -26.33 -7.75 17.73
C PRO A 118 -26.64 -8.43 19.06
N THR A 119 -26.05 -9.58 19.32
CA THR A 119 -26.08 -10.19 20.67
C THR A 119 -25.02 -9.54 21.58
N THR A 120 -24.90 -9.99 22.83
CA THR A 120 -23.73 -9.63 23.66
C THR A 120 -22.41 -10.17 23.13
N ASP A 121 -22.45 -11.16 22.22
CA ASP A 121 -21.32 -11.58 21.41
C ASP A 121 -21.25 -10.74 20.12
N TRP A 122 -20.29 -9.82 20.08
CA TRP A 122 -20.06 -8.92 18.95
C TRP A 122 -19.36 -9.58 17.76
N PHE A 123 -18.84 -10.80 17.93
CA PHE A 123 -18.32 -11.60 16.82
C PHE A 123 -19.42 -12.32 16.03
N GLY A 124 -20.65 -12.35 16.57
CA GLY A 124 -21.84 -12.90 15.93
C GLY A 124 -21.64 -14.32 15.45
N ASN A 125 -22.13 -14.63 14.24
CA ASN A 125 -22.02 -15.97 13.65
C ASN A 125 -20.57 -16.37 13.31
N ALA A 126 -19.62 -15.43 13.36
CA ALA A 126 -18.20 -15.69 13.16
C ALA A 126 -17.45 -15.90 14.48
N THR A 127 -18.14 -16.03 15.62
CA THR A 127 -17.52 -16.18 16.95
C THR A 127 -16.49 -17.31 17.00
N ASP A 128 -16.78 -18.47 16.44
CA ASP A 128 -15.85 -19.62 16.44
C ASP A 128 -14.62 -19.40 15.56
N LYS A 129 -14.65 -18.39 14.68
CA LYS A 129 -13.56 -17.98 13.81
C LYS A 129 -12.85 -16.72 14.31
N ALA A 130 -13.30 -16.12 15.41
CA ALA A 130 -12.69 -14.92 15.98
C ALA A 130 -11.28 -15.22 16.47
N LYS A 131 -10.32 -14.38 16.08
CA LYS A 131 -8.91 -14.51 16.46
C LYS A 131 -8.41 -13.21 17.06
N CYS A 132 -7.77 -13.31 18.22
CA CYS A 132 -6.98 -12.21 18.77
C CYS A 132 -5.56 -12.29 18.21
N SER A 133 -5.08 -11.19 17.63
CA SER A 133 -3.71 -11.09 17.12
C SER A 133 -2.70 -10.77 18.23
N GLY A 134 -3.18 -10.29 19.38
CA GLY A 134 -2.39 -9.87 20.53
C GLY A 134 -2.90 -8.56 21.12
N THR A 135 -2.13 -8.02 22.06
CA THR A 135 -2.46 -6.80 22.81
C THR A 135 -1.42 -5.72 22.52
N SER A 136 -1.87 -4.49 22.27
CA SER A 136 -0.99 -3.33 22.08
C SER A 136 -1.80 -2.05 22.29
N TYR A 137 -1.13 -0.93 22.55
CA TYR A 137 -1.73 0.39 22.31
C TYR A 137 -2.14 0.53 20.83
N LEU A 138 -3.04 1.47 20.53
CA LEU A 138 -3.36 1.78 19.13
C LEU A 138 -2.24 2.54 18.43
N ASN A 139 -1.64 3.53 19.09
CA ASN A 139 -0.67 4.44 18.48
C ASN A 139 0.23 5.08 19.56
N TRP A 140 1.07 6.03 19.16
CA TRP A 140 2.01 6.75 20.03
C TRP A 140 1.38 7.46 21.22
N MET A 141 0.08 7.80 21.17
CA MET A 141 -0.60 8.48 22.28
C MET A 141 -0.72 7.58 23.50
N LYS A 142 -0.70 6.25 23.28
CA LYS A 142 -0.86 5.25 24.33
C LYS A 142 -2.08 5.52 25.22
N ALA A 143 -3.15 6.06 24.63
CA ALA A 143 -4.37 6.42 25.34
C ALA A 143 -5.05 5.19 25.95
N GLN A 144 -5.16 4.11 25.17
CA GLN A 144 -5.78 2.86 25.58
C GLN A 144 -4.97 1.67 25.03
N LYS A 145 -4.72 0.70 25.91
CA LYS A 145 -4.14 -0.59 25.53
C LYS A 145 -5.30 -1.50 25.14
N VAL A 146 -5.23 -2.10 23.95
CA VAL A 146 -6.36 -2.81 23.36
C VAL A 146 -5.96 -4.20 22.87
N ASP A 147 -6.94 -5.09 22.84
CA ASP A 147 -6.85 -6.43 22.27
C ASP A 147 -7.33 -6.41 20.81
N TRP A 148 -6.50 -6.93 19.91
CA TRP A 148 -6.66 -6.80 18.46
C TRP A 148 -7.39 -8.00 17.88
N TRP A 149 -8.72 -7.97 17.95
CA TRP A 149 -9.57 -9.05 17.45
C TRP A 149 -9.97 -8.85 15.99
N LYS A 150 -10.11 -9.96 15.28
CA LYS A 150 -10.66 -10.01 13.92
C LYS A 150 -11.58 -11.21 13.72
N ILE A 151 -12.52 -11.05 12.80
CA ILE A 151 -13.33 -12.13 12.23
C ILE A 151 -13.27 -12.07 10.70
N PRO A 152 -13.30 -13.23 10.02
CA PRO A 152 -13.51 -13.26 8.58
C PRO A 152 -14.96 -12.89 8.23
N VAL A 153 -15.16 -12.10 7.19
CA VAL A 153 -16.48 -11.70 6.67
C VAL A 153 -16.56 -11.88 5.17
N GLY A 154 -17.79 -12.02 4.65
CA GLY A 154 -18.04 -12.25 3.24
C GLY A 154 -17.67 -13.65 2.75
N ASN A 155 -17.77 -13.82 1.42
CA ASN A 155 -17.59 -15.12 0.75
C ASN A 155 -16.35 -15.17 -0.17
N SER A 156 -15.52 -14.11 -0.21
CA SER A 156 -14.31 -14.12 -1.03
C SER A 156 -13.22 -14.98 -0.40
N ASN A 157 -12.28 -15.46 -1.23
CA ASN A 157 -11.11 -16.18 -0.77
C ASN A 157 -9.82 -15.46 -1.24
N PRO A 158 -8.99 -14.93 -0.32
CA PRO A 158 -9.21 -14.91 1.12
C PRO A 158 -10.34 -13.95 1.55
N SER A 159 -10.93 -14.20 2.71
CA SER A 159 -12.02 -13.37 3.25
C SER A 159 -11.51 -12.05 3.84
N PRO A 160 -12.21 -10.93 3.63
CA PRO A 160 -11.99 -9.70 4.37
C PRO A 160 -12.11 -9.90 5.88
N ALA A 161 -11.55 -8.97 6.63
CA ALA A 161 -11.52 -8.96 8.08
C ALA A 161 -12.35 -7.79 8.60
N THR A 162 -13.32 -8.07 9.47
CA THR A 162 -13.82 -7.05 10.39
C THR A 162 -12.95 -7.07 11.63
N TRP A 163 -12.27 -5.96 11.89
CA TRP A 163 -11.40 -5.76 13.04
C TRP A 163 -12.13 -5.04 14.17
N MET A 164 -11.89 -5.49 15.39
CA MET A 164 -12.51 -5.01 16.60
C MET A 164 -11.45 -4.86 17.67
N TRP A 165 -11.29 -3.64 18.18
CA TRP A 165 -10.36 -3.34 19.26
C TRP A 165 -11.13 -3.17 20.54
N PHE A 166 -10.85 -4.01 21.52
CA PHE A 166 -11.45 -3.93 22.84
C PHE A 166 -10.41 -3.44 23.83
N ASP A 167 -10.79 -2.55 24.74
CA ASP A 167 -9.93 -2.11 25.84
C ASP A 167 -9.55 -3.32 26.70
N HIS A 168 -8.26 -3.46 26.96
CA HIS A 168 -7.69 -4.64 27.62
C HIS A 168 -8.15 -4.81 29.07
N GLY A 169 -8.50 -3.71 29.76
CA GLY A 169 -8.94 -3.74 31.15
C GLY A 169 -10.44 -3.99 31.30
N THR A 170 -11.24 -3.39 30.44
CA THR A 170 -12.71 -3.36 30.56
C THR A 170 -13.43 -4.29 29.58
N ASN A 171 -12.76 -4.78 28.55
CA ASN A 171 -13.33 -5.49 27.39
C ASN A 171 -14.34 -4.66 26.58
N PHE A 172 -14.41 -3.34 26.79
CA PHE A 172 -15.31 -2.47 26.03
C PHE A 172 -14.71 -2.10 24.69
N PRO A 173 -15.54 -1.93 23.64
CA PRO A 173 -15.03 -1.62 22.32
C PRO A 173 -14.46 -0.19 22.28
N VAL A 174 -13.30 -0.06 21.67
CA VAL A 174 -12.57 1.21 21.47
C VAL A 174 -12.66 1.64 20.01
N ARG A 175 -12.53 0.67 19.09
CA ARG A 175 -12.58 0.94 17.65
C ARG A 175 -13.14 -0.26 16.90
N LEU A 176 -13.81 0.00 15.78
CA LEU A 176 -14.18 -1.00 14.78
C LEU A 176 -13.68 -0.57 13.40
N MET A 177 -13.31 -1.55 12.59
CA MET A 177 -13.07 -1.41 11.15
C MET A 177 -13.77 -2.55 10.43
N PHE A 178 -14.54 -2.23 9.40
CA PHE A 178 -15.26 -3.22 8.61
C PHE A 178 -14.55 -3.47 7.28
N GLY A 179 -14.12 -4.71 7.05
CA GLY A 179 -13.39 -5.11 5.84
C GLY A 179 -14.27 -5.25 4.60
N GLN A 180 -15.59 -5.16 4.77
CA GLN A 180 -16.56 -5.19 3.69
C GLN A 180 -17.71 -4.25 4.02
N GLY A 181 -17.98 -3.30 3.13
CA GLY A 181 -19.15 -2.43 3.25
C GLY A 181 -20.44 -3.11 2.80
N PRO A 182 -21.57 -2.38 2.88
CA PRO A 182 -22.88 -2.86 2.41
C PRO A 182 -22.80 -3.31 0.94
N VAL A 183 -23.28 -4.52 0.64
CA VAL A 183 -23.04 -5.21 -0.65
C VAL A 183 -24.23 -5.29 -1.59
N ALA A 184 -25.44 -4.94 -1.14
CA ALA A 184 -26.65 -5.01 -1.96
C ALA A 184 -27.02 -3.66 -2.60
N ARG A 185 -27.88 -3.66 -3.64
CA ARG A 185 -28.61 -2.48 -4.10
C ARG A 185 -30.12 -2.68 -3.85
N PRO A 186 -30.78 -1.85 -3.02
CA PRO A 186 -30.20 -0.79 -2.19
C PRO A 186 -29.20 -1.34 -1.15
N GLY A 187 -28.30 -0.50 -0.64
CA GLY A 187 -27.23 -0.88 0.31
C GLY A 187 -27.78 -1.53 1.58
N LEU A 188 -27.87 -2.86 1.59
CA LEU A 188 -28.21 -3.63 2.79
C LEU A 188 -26.93 -4.02 3.54
N GLY A 189 -26.99 -3.94 4.86
CA GLY A 189 -25.97 -4.53 5.73
C GLY A 189 -26.00 -6.06 5.68
N ASP A 190 -24.94 -6.65 6.20
CA ASP A 190 -24.81 -8.06 6.51
C ASP A 190 -25.51 -8.37 7.85
N VAL A 191 -26.49 -9.28 7.81
CA VAL A 191 -27.23 -9.76 8.97
C VAL A 191 -26.35 -10.44 10.02
N ASN A 192 -25.14 -10.84 9.64
CA ASN A 192 -24.17 -11.49 10.52
C ASN A 192 -23.20 -10.51 11.19
N GLN A 193 -23.25 -9.24 10.83
CA GLN A 193 -22.39 -8.19 11.37
C GLN A 193 -23.19 -7.21 12.25
N LEU A 194 -22.48 -6.25 12.84
CA LEU A 194 -23.08 -5.29 13.76
C LEU A 194 -23.98 -4.29 13.02
N ALA A 195 -25.28 -4.29 13.36
CA ALA A 195 -26.35 -3.46 12.80
C ALA A 195 -25.93 -2.09 12.23
N LEU A 196 -25.98 -1.02 13.02
CA LEU A 196 -25.68 0.33 12.57
C LEU A 196 -24.21 0.49 12.14
N PHE A 197 -23.29 -0.10 12.91
CA PHE A 197 -21.86 0.18 12.80
C PHE A 197 -21.24 -0.30 11.48
N GLN A 198 -21.73 -1.42 10.92
CA GLN A 198 -21.23 -1.94 9.65
C GLN A 198 -21.53 -1.05 8.44
N MET A 199 -22.38 -0.04 8.57
CA MET A 199 -22.62 0.92 7.50
C MET A 199 -21.50 1.97 7.41
N PHE A 200 -20.56 1.95 8.35
CA PHE A 200 -19.42 2.85 8.43
C PHE A 200 -18.13 2.05 8.27
N SER A 201 -17.12 2.66 7.65
CA SER A 201 -15.82 2.00 7.47
C SER A 201 -15.07 1.90 8.78
N PHE A 202 -15.15 2.94 9.62
CA PHE A 202 -14.53 2.99 10.93
C PHE A 202 -15.47 3.59 11.98
N THR A 203 -15.42 3.03 13.18
CA THR A 203 -16.12 3.55 14.37
C THR A 203 -15.10 3.77 15.47
N TYR A 204 -15.08 4.95 16.08
CA TYR A 204 -14.26 5.28 17.24
C TYR A 204 -15.17 5.58 18.42
N PHE A 205 -15.10 4.77 19.48
CA PHE A 205 -15.90 4.99 20.68
C PHE A 205 -15.20 6.01 21.57
N SER A 206 -15.84 7.16 21.78
CA SER A 206 -15.35 8.16 22.74
C SER A 206 -15.78 7.83 24.16
N ASN A 207 -16.86 7.07 24.32
CA ASN A 207 -17.33 6.58 25.60
C ASN A 207 -18.17 5.30 25.41
N PHE A 208 -18.07 4.36 26.36
CA PHE A 208 -18.87 3.15 26.39
C PHE A 208 -19.18 2.77 27.85
N ASP A 209 -20.47 2.76 28.20
CA ASP A 209 -20.92 2.53 29.57
C ASP A 209 -21.84 1.32 29.65
N ARG A 210 -21.57 0.44 30.62
CA ARG A 210 -22.54 -0.55 31.09
C ARG A 210 -23.68 0.15 31.83
N LEU A 211 -24.91 -0.27 31.57
CA LEU A 211 -26.10 0.24 32.25
C LEU A 211 -26.74 -0.83 33.15
N PRO A 212 -27.39 -0.43 34.26
CA PRO A 212 -28.05 -1.36 35.17
C PRO A 212 -29.43 -1.83 34.70
N SER A 213 -30.05 -1.13 33.74
CA SER A 213 -31.41 -1.40 33.26
C SER A 213 -31.58 -1.06 31.77
N ASN A 214 -32.70 -1.50 31.19
CA ASN A 214 -33.04 -1.29 29.78
C ASN A 214 -33.12 0.21 29.41
N PRO A 215 -32.24 0.72 28.51
CA PRO A 215 -32.21 2.12 28.14
C PRO A 215 -33.13 2.50 26.98
N LEU A 216 -33.86 1.56 26.36
CA LEU A 216 -34.59 1.84 25.12
C LEU A 216 -35.77 2.81 25.29
N ASN A 217 -36.26 2.98 26.53
CA ASN A 217 -37.28 3.97 26.88
C ASN A 217 -36.69 5.36 27.15
N ASN A 218 -35.36 5.48 27.25
CA ASN A 218 -34.72 6.77 27.49
C ASN A 218 -34.78 7.64 26.22
N PRO A 219 -34.96 8.96 26.37
CA PRO A 219 -34.87 9.86 25.23
C PRO A 219 -33.47 9.80 24.63
N LEU A 220 -33.40 9.68 23.31
CA LEU A 220 -32.16 9.81 22.57
C LEU A 220 -31.67 11.25 22.65
N VAL A 221 -30.48 11.44 23.22
CA VAL A 221 -29.85 12.76 23.36
C VAL A 221 -28.78 12.94 22.29
N PRO A 222 -28.59 14.16 21.76
CA PRO A 222 -27.50 14.45 20.84
C PRO A 222 -26.15 13.99 21.42
N PRO A 223 -25.27 13.40 20.59
CA PRO A 223 -23.97 12.93 21.03
C PRO A 223 -23.10 14.05 21.57
N ALA A 224 -22.60 13.86 22.79
CA ALA A 224 -21.56 14.68 23.38
C ALA A 224 -20.22 13.93 23.27
N VAL A 225 -19.43 14.27 22.26
CA VAL A 225 -18.05 13.80 22.12
C VAL A 225 -17.15 14.95 22.59
N GLU A 226 -16.52 14.79 23.76
CA GLU A 226 -15.72 15.85 24.37
C GLU A 226 -14.63 16.35 23.40
N GLY A 227 -14.53 17.67 23.26
CA GLY A 227 -13.52 18.31 22.41
C GLY A 227 -13.72 18.14 20.91
N PHE A 228 -14.74 17.41 20.45
CA PHE A 228 -15.02 17.20 19.03
C PHE A 228 -15.76 18.40 18.43
N SER A 229 -15.44 18.73 17.19
CA SER A 229 -16.20 19.69 16.37
C SER A 229 -16.14 19.28 14.91
N PHE A 230 -17.28 19.41 14.21
CA PHE A 230 -17.30 19.23 12.76
C PHE A 230 -16.54 20.36 12.06
N GLY A 231 -15.92 20.03 10.93
CA GLY A 231 -15.16 20.96 10.11
C GLY A 231 -13.87 21.45 10.78
N ASN A 232 -13.54 22.71 10.53
CA ASN A 232 -12.28 23.33 10.94
C ASN A 232 -12.50 24.66 11.70
N PRO A 233 -13.18 24.65 12.86
CA PRO A 233 -13.53 25.87 13.58
C PRO A 233 -12.29 26.65 14.05
N ASN A 234 -11.18 25.95 14.27
CA ASN A 234 -9.92 26.53 14.72
C ASN A 234 -9.02 27.03 13.58
N ARG A 235 -9.48 26.95 12.32
CA ARG A 235 -8.77 27.43 11.12
C ARG A 235 -7.36 26.85 10.97
N TYR A 236 -7.21 25.56 11.25
CA TYR A 236 -5.97 24.84 10.96
C TYR A 236 -5.72 24.78 9.45
N ASN A 237 -4.47 24.85 9.04
CA ASN A 237 -4.07 24.59 7.67
C ASN A 237 -4.00 23.08 7.43
N LEU A 238 -4.13 22.68 6.16
CA LEU A 238 -3.70 21.35 5.75
C LEU A 238 -2.18 21.26 5.92
N PHE A 239 -1.72 20.17 6.53
CA PHE A 239 -0.31 20.01 6.84
C PHE A 239 0.56 19.90 5.58
N THR A 240 1.84 20.19 5.75
CA THR A 240 2.92 19.78 4.86
C THR A 240 3.83 18.87 5.68
N TRP A 241 4.07 17.64 5.22
CA TRP A 241 5.01 16.76 5.91
C TRP A 241 6.42 17.37 5.92
N ASN A 242 7.21 16.99 6.93
CA ASN A 242 8.63 17.27 6.91
C ASN A 242 9.28 16.61 5.68
N THR A 243 10.37 17.18 5.19
CA THR A 243 11.11 16.67 4.04
C THR A 243 12.06 15.51 4.40
N ASN A 244 12.34 15.26 5.68
CA ASN A 244 13.26 14.20 6.11
C ASN A 244 12.81 13.63 7.46
N PHE A 245 12.11 12.49 7.43
CA PHE A 245 11.55 11.88 8.64
C PHE A 245 11.53 10.37 8.58
N GLY A 246 11.31 9.76 9.75
CA GLY A 246 11.01 8.35 9.92
C GLY A 246 9.79 8.14 10.81
N MET A 247 9.11 7.02 10.62
CA MET A 247 8.01 6.60 11.49
C MET A 247 7.88 5.08 11.54
N SER A 248 7.26 4.57 12.61
CA SER A 248 6.85 3.18 12.73
C SER A 248 5.33 3.06 12.84
N VAL A 249 4.77 1.98 12.31
CA VAL A 249 3.33 1.82 12.13
C VAL A 249 2.92 0.36 12.18
N PHE A 250 1.75 0.07 12.77
CA PHE A 250 1.05 -1.17 12.49
C PHE A 250 0.20 -1.00 11.24
N MET A 251 0.58 -1.68 10.16
CA MET A 251 -0.27 -1.81 8.98
C MET A 251 -1.24 -2.98 9.18
N THR A 252 -2.52 -2.64 9.30
CA THR A 252 -3.60 -3.60 9.54
C THR A 252 -4.18 -4.05 8.19
N PRO A 253 -4.14 -5.36 7.90
CA PRO A 253 -4.57 -5.89 6.62
C PRO A 253 -6.10 -5.98 6.53
N VAL A 254 -6.65 -5.85 5.32
CA VAL A 254 -8.05 -6.19 5.04
C VAL A 254 -8.25 -7.70 5.08
N ASN A 255 -7.23 -8.48 4.75
CA ASN A 255 -7.31 -9.93 4.69
C ASN A 255 -7.27 -10.55 6.09
N SER A 256 -8.29 -11.35 6.43
CA SER A 256 -8.42 -12.06 7.71
C SER A 256 -7.31 -13.08 8.00
N ALA A 257 -6.60 -13.56 6.97
CA ALA A 257 -5.47 -14.47 7.13
C ALA A 257 -4.25 -13.80 7.79
N PHE A 258 -4.09 -12.48 7.66
CA PHE A 258 -2.90 -11.77 8.12
C PHE A 258 -3.13 -11.05 9.45
N ASN A 259 -2.16 -11.13 10.34
CA ASN A 259 -2.04 -10.30 11.54
C ASN A 259 -1.41 -8.94 11.17
N PRO A 260 -1.54 -7.91 12.03
CA PRO A 260 -0.93 -6.60 11.77
C PRO A 260 0.56 -6.71 11.49
N LEU A 261 1.05 -5.89 10.55
CA LEU A 261 2.44 -5.90 10.11
C LEU A 261 3.17 -4.72 10.76
N PRO A 262 4.18 -4.95 11.64
CA PRO A 262 5.10 -3.90 12.04
C PRO A 262 5.83 -3.35 10.82
N THR A 263 5.74 -2.04 10.61
CA THR A 263 6.28 -1.40 9.42
C THR A 263 7.06 -0.14 9.80
N ARG A 264 8.17 0.10 9.08
CA ARG A 264 8.90 1.37 9.10
C ARG A 264 8.66 2.11 7.81
N VAL A 265 8.48 3.42 7.90
CA VAL A 265 8.54 4.33 6.75
C VAL A 265 9.68 5.31 6.98
N LEU A 266 10.55 5.44 5.98
CA LEU A 266 11.54 6.51 5.87
C LEU A 266 11.17 7.36 4.68
N TYR A 267 11.31 8.66 4.83
CA TYR A 267 10.93 9.62 3.81
C TYR A 267 12.01 10.70 3.69
N ASN A 268 12.44 10.94 2.46
CA ASN A 268 13.33 12.02 2.09
C ASN A 268 12.77 12.76 0.87
N TRP A 269 12.82 14.08 0.90
CA TRP A 269 12.35 14.96 -0.17
C TRP A 269 13.14 16.27 -0.20
N ARG A 270 14.23 16.29 -0.95
CA ARG A 270 15.03 17.50 -1.16
C ARG A 270 14.35 18.47 -2.13
N ASP A 271 14.66 19.74 -1.91
CA ASP A 271 14.28 20.82 -2.80
C ASP A 271 14.78 20.57 -4.23
N ALA A 272 14.05 21.12 -5.21
CA ALA A 272 14.37 20.92 -6.62
C ALA A 272 15.82 21.30 -6.97
N SER A 273 16.34 22.39 -6.38
CA SER A 273 17.71 22.86 -6.58
C SER A 273 18.79 21.91 -6.05
N GLN A 274 18.43 20.99 -5.15
CA GLN A 274 19.35 20.04 -4.52
C GLN A 274 19.21 18.62 -5.09
N TYR A 275 18.26 18.38 -5.99
CA TYR A 275 17.97 17.07 -6.56
C TYR A 275 19.06 16.63 -7.54
N LYS A 276 19.79 15.56 -7.19
CA LYS A 276 20.91 15.01 -7.96
C LYS A 276 20.79 13.51 -8.20
N VAL A 277 20.20 12.78 -7.25
CA VAL A 277 20.01 11.32 -7.31
C VAL A 277 18.58 10.96 -6.91
N SER A 278 18.09 9.78 -7.30
CA SER A 278 16.73 9.37 -6.98
C SER A 278 16.47 9.30 -5.47
N SER A 279 17.45 8.93 -4.65
CA SER A 279 17.33 8.93 -3.18
C SER A 279 17.08 10.32 -2.59
N ASP A 280 17.33 11.42 -3.32
CA ASP A 280 17.03 12.78 -2.86
C ASP A 280 15.52 13.02 -2.74
N ARG A 281 14.70 12.23 -3.45
CA ARG A 281 13.25 12.14 -3.26
C ARG A 281 12.90 10.67 -3.23
N SER A 282 12.87 10.08 -2.04
CA SER A 282 12.51 8.67 -1.90
C SER A 282 11.76 8.37 -0.61
N GLN A 283 10.89 7.37 -0.69
CA GLN A 283 10.22 6.76 0.45
C GLN A 283 10.58 5.28 0.48
N SER A 284 10.97 4.79 1.64
CA SER A 284 11.31 3.39 1.90
C SER A 284 10.36 2.86 2.97
N THR A 285 9.48 1.95 2.60
CA THR A 285 8.46 1.36 3.48
C THR A 285 8.79 -0.11 3.69
N LEU A 286 9.35 -0.47 4.85
CA LEU A 286 9.75 -1.84 5.18
C LEU A 286 8.73 -2.48 6.11
N MET A 287 7.96 -3.43 5.59
CA MET A 287 6.94 -4.19 6.31
C MET A 287 7.50 -5.54 6.78
N LYS A 288 7.37 -5.86 8.07
CA LYS A 288 7.84 -7.11 8.67
C LYS A 288 6.67 -8.09 8.85
N TYR A 289 6.89 -9.36 8.50
CA TYR A 289 5.92 -10.45 8.66
C TYR A 289 6.06 -11.17 10.01
N THR A 290 6.50 -10.45 11.05
CA THR A 290 6.82 -10.98 12.39
C THR A 290 5.74 -11.91 12.96
N TYR A 291 4.46 -11.56 12.77
CA TYR A 291 3.31 -12.32 13.28
C TYR A 291 2.62 -13.19 12.22
N ASN A 292 3.26 -13.39 11.07
CA ASN A 292 2.72 -14.03 9.88
C ASN A 292 3.75 -15.04 9.33
N THR A 293 4.20 -15.96 10.17
CA THR A 293 5.35 -16.85 9.91
C THR A 293 5.17 -17.85 8.77
N THR A 294 3.93 -18.03 8.30
CA THR A 294 3.64 -18.86 7.12
C THR A 294 3.92 -18.14 5.79
N ASN A 295 4.25 -16.85 5.83
CA ASN A 295 4.61 -16.10 4.63
C ASN A 295 5.98 -16.56 4.09
N PRO A 296 6.16 -16.72 2.77
CA PRO A 296 7.44 -17.13 2.18
C PRO A 296 8.60 -16.14 2.39
N PHE A 297 8.32 -14.91 2.82
CA PHE A 297 9.33 -13.90 3.14
C PHE A 297 9.13 -13.33 4.55
N THR A 298 10.24 -12.93 5.18
CA THR A 298 10.27 -12.34 6.53
C THR A 298 9.94 -10.85 6.52
N ALA A 299 10.24 -10.16 5.41
CA ALA A 299 9.92 -8.75 5.22
C ALA A 299 9.71 -8.43 3.74
N GLN A 300 8.99 -7.34 3.47
CA GLN A 300 8.81 -6.79 2.15
C GLN A 300 8.97 -5.27 2.20
N GLN A 301 9.69 -4.71 1.24
CA GLN A 301 9.94 -3.28 1.16
C GLN A 301 9.32 -2.69 -0.10
N ALA A 302 8.47 -1.68 0.06
CA ALA A 302 8.09 -0.79 -1.02
C ALA A 302 9.04 0.42 -1.04
N LEU A 303 9.81 0.57 -2.11
CA LEU A 303 10.72 1.69 -2.33
C LEU A 303 10.16 2.55 -3.47
N LEU A 304 9.78 3.78 -3.16
CA LEU A 304 9.20 4.73 -4.10
C LEU A 304 10.16 5.88 -4.29
N THR A 305 10.46 6.24 -5.55
CA THR A 305 11.25 7.43 -5.85
C THR A 305 10.35 8.52 -6.42
N GLY A 306 10.61 9.76 -6.04
CA GLY A 306 9.87 10.92 -6.51
C GLY A 306 10.22 11.31 -7.95
N PRO A 307 9.32 12.02 -8.65
CA PRO A 307 9.56 12.52 -10.00
C PRO A 307 10.70 13.54 -10.02
N THR A 308 11.44 13.54 -11.12
CA THR A 308 12.48 14.52 -11.42
C THR A 308 11.89 15.92 -11.57
N PRO A 309 12.45 16.96 -10.94
CA PRO A 309 12.05 18.34 -11.18
C PRO A 309 12.19 18.76 -12.65
N ALA A 310 11.35 19.70 -13.09
CA ALA A 310 11.45 20.29 -14.42
C ALA A 310 12.85 20.87 -14.66
N GLY A 311 13.39 20.67 -15.87
CA GLY A 311 14.71 21.16 -16.28
C GLY A 311 15.90 20.33 -15.78
N ILE A 312 15.68 19.29 -14.95
CA ILE A 312 16.75 18.39 -14.50
C ILE A 312 16.75 17.12 -15.35
N THR A 313 17.95 16.66 -15.77
CA THR A 313 18.09 15.34 -16.40
C THR A 313 17.78 14.25 -15.36
N PRO A 314 16.78 13.37 -15.58
CA PRO A 314 16.40 12.36 -14.60
C PRO A 314 17.56 11.43 -14.22
N PRO A 315 17.94 11.34 -12.93
CA PRO A 315 18.85 10.30 -12.48
C PRO A 315 18.19 8.92 -12.58
N PRO A 316 18.96 7.83 -12.40
CA PRO A 316 18.43 6.48 -12.45
C PRO A 316 17.30 6.28 -11.47
N ASN A 317 16.30 5.53 -11.90
CA ASN A 317 15.17 5.09 -11.10
C ASN A 317 14.22 6.20 -10.64
N SER A 318 14.43 7.48 -11.00
CA SER A 318 13.52 8.58 -10.67
C SER A 318 12.08 8.35 -11.16
N GLY A 319 11.11 8.67 -10.30
CA GLY A 319 9.68 8.49 -10.57
C GLY A 319 9.22 7.04 -10.71
N ASN A 320 9.96 6.07 -10.16
CA ASN A 320 9.61 4.65 -10.23
C ASN A 320 9.33 4.08 -8.83
N GLY A 321 8.58 2.98 -8.78
CA GLY A 321 8.39 2.17 -7.60
C GLY A 321 9.06 0.81 -7.72
N PHE A 322 9.42 0.23 -6.58
CA PHE A 322 9.99 -1.10 -6.44
C PHE A 322 9.35 -1.82 -5.25
N LEU A 323 9.17 -3.14 -5.37
CA LEU A 323 8.77 -4.03 -4.30
C LEU A 323 9.84 -5.12 -4.15
N ILE A 324 10.37 -5.26 -2.94
CA ILE A 324 11.55 -6.08 -2.66
C ILE A 324 11.19 -7.06 -1.54
N ASN A 325 11.37 -8.36 -1.76
CA ASN A 325 11.12 -9.41 -0.78
C ASN A 325 12.42 -9.84 -0.09
N TYR A 326 12.34 -10.12 1.21
CA TYR A 326 13.48 -10.50 2.04
C TYR A 326 13.21 -11.80 2.81
N VAL A 327 14.23 -12.66 2.91
CA VAL A 327 14.29 -13.76 3.88
C VAL A 327 15.49 -13.52 4.80
N GLY A 328 15.22 -13.19 6.06
CA GLY A 328 16.19 -12.52 6.92
C GLY A 328 16.60 -11.19 6.28
N ASP A 329 17.90 -11.00 6.09
CA ASP A 329 18.47 -9.82 5.43
C ASP A 329 18.74 -10.03 3.92
N LYS A 330 18.43 -11.22 3.38
CA LYS A 330 18.70 -11.55 1.98
C LYS A 330 17.53 -11.16 1.09
N ILE A 331 17.81 -10.40 0.04
CA ILE A 331 16.85 -10.12 -1.03
C ILE A 331 16.60 -11.41 -1.83
N THR A 332 15.35 -11.85 -1.90
CA THR A 332 14.94 -13.02 -2.68
C THR A 332 14.24 -12.67 -3.99
N GLU A 333 13.64 -11.49 -4.07
CA GLU A 333 12.99 -10.99 -5.27
C GLU A 333 12.97 -9.45 -5.24
N ALA A 334 13.13 -8.81 -6.39
CA ALA A 334 12.89 -7.39 -6.57
C ALA A 334 12.16 -7.13 -7.89
N ILE A 335 10.96 -6.57 -7.82
CA ILE A 335 10.18 -6.12 -8.97
C ILE A 335 10.15 -4.58 -8.99
N GLY A 336 10.18 -3.97 -10.17
CA GLY A 336 10.24 -2.51 -10.28
C GLY A 336 9.63 -1.94 -11.55
N PHE A 337 9.72 -0.62 -11.68
CA PHE A 337 9.24 0.15 -12.83
C PHE A 337 7.71 0.02 -13.00
N ALA A 338 7.23 -0.18 -14.23
CA ALA A 338 5.79 -0.29 -14.53
C ALA A 338 5.09 -1.46 -13.81
N ARG A 339 5.85 -2.41 -13.22
CA ARG A 339 5.30 -3.52 -12.43
C ARG A 339 4.93 -3.12 -11.00
N PHE A 340 5.36 -1.95 -10.52
CA PHE A 340 4.93 -1.36 -9.25
C PHE A 340 4.68 0.16 -9.41
N PRO A 341 3.49 0.55 -9.92
CA PRO A 341 3.25 1.85 -10.54
C PRO A 341 2.95 3.00 -9.54
N PHE A 342 3.54 2.98 -8.35
CA PHE A 342 3.30 4.02 -7.34
C PHE A 342 4.51 4.94 -7.22
N PRO A 343 4.48 6.18 -7.74
CA PRO A 343 5.52 7.15 -7.46
C PRO A 343 5.34 7.70 -6.04
N GLN A 344 6.45 8.14 -5.43
CA GLN A 344 6.38 8.88 -4.18
C GLN A 344 5.69 10.23 -4.39
N GLN A 345 4.84 10.61 -3.45
CA GLN A 345 4.15 11.91 -3.45
C GLN A 345 4.97 12.98 -2.71
N PRO A 346 4.84 14.27 -3.08
CA PRO A 346 5.50 15.37 -2.39
C PRO A 346 4.96 15.57 -0.96
N PRO A 347 5.68 16.29 -0.08
CA PRO A 347 5.28 16.44 1.33
C PRO A 347 3.95 17.17 1.52
N ASN A 348 3.56 18.00 0.56
CA ASN A 348 2.30 18.74 0.55
C ASN A 348 1.18 18.01 -0.22
N TRP A 349 1.25 16.69 -0.35
CA TRP A 349 0.32 15.90 -1.17
C TRP A 349 -1.17 16.16 -0.87
N VAL A 350 -1.51 16.42 0.40
CA VAL A 350 -2.88 16.68 0.85
C VAL A 350 -3.46 17.98 0.28
N GLN A 351 -2.59 18.91 -0.15
CA GLN A 351 -2.95 20.20 -0.74
C GLN A 351 -3.02 20.13 -2.27
N ILE A 352 -2.65 18.99 -2.90
CA ILE A 352 -2.76 18.83 -4.35
C ILE A 352 -4.24 18.94 -4.74
N PRO A 353 -4.62 19.84 -5.68
CA PRO A 353 -6.03 20.07 -6.01
C PRO A 353 -6.80 18.79 -6.38
N ALA A 354 -6.14 17.84 -7.05
CA ALA A 354 -6.74 16.56 -7.42
C ALA A 354 -7.09 15.65 -6.23
N VAL A 355 -6.42 15.81 -5.08
CA VAL A 355 -6.64 15.03 -3.85
C VAL A 355 -7.84 15.59 -3.05
N LYS A 356 -8.23 16.84 -3.29
CA LYS A 356 -9.34 17.53 -2.61
C LYS A 356 -9.30 17.39 -1.08
N GLY A 357 -8.12 17.49 -0.49
CA GLY A 357 -7.95 17.36 0.96
C GLY A 357 -8.73 18.43 1.72
N SER A 358 -9.39 18.03 2.80
CA SER A 358 -10.17 18.93 3.64
C SER A 358 -10.24 18.43 5.07
N ILE A 359 -10.21 19.35 6.04
CA ILE A 359 -10.40 19.03 7.46
C ILE A 359 -11.90 18.87 7.70
N GLN A 360 -12.28 17.65 8.05
CA GLN A 360 -13.67 17.21 8.24
C GLN A 360 -14.11 17.29 9.71
N ALA A 361 -13.15 17.21 10.64
CA ALA A 361 -13.39 17.44 12.05
C ALA A 361 -12.10 17.86 12.78
N THR A 362 -12.27 18.49 13.94
CA THR A 362 -11.21 18.71 14.93
C THR A 362 -11.59 18.05 16.25
N ILE A 363 -10.58 17.54 16.97
CA ILE A 363 -10.75 16.94 18.30
C ILE A 363 -9.68 17.53 19.22
N ILE A 364 -10.09 18.08 20.36
CA ILE A 364 -9.19 18.74 21.31
C ILE A 364 -9.29 18.05 22.66
N SER A 365 -8.19 17.42 23.09
CA SER A 365 -8.01 16.83 24.41
C SER A 365 -9.09 15.84 24.83
N ASN A 366 -9.72 15.14 23.87
CA ASN A 366 -10.67 14.08 24.20
C ASN A 366 -9.93 12.98 25.02
N PRO A 367 -10.46 12.56 26.17
CA PRO A 367 -9.75 11.66 27.08
C PRO A 367 -9.46 10.28 26.50
N VAL A 368 -10.27 9.82 25.54
CA VAL A 368 -10.16 8.50 24.92
C VAL A 368 -9.47 8.60 23.56
N LEU A 369 -9.91 9.52 22.73
CA LEU A 369 -9.48 9.61 21.33
C LEU A 369 -8.14 10.34 21.17
N CYS A 370 -7.85 11.35 22.00
CA CYS A 370 -6.63 12.14 21.88
C CYS A 370 -6.25 12.89 23.19
N PRO A 371 -5.96 12.17 24.29
CA PRO A 371 -5.75 12.79 25.59
C PRO A 371 -4.59 13.79 25.55
N GLY A 372 -4.84 15.03 25.98
CA GLY A 372 -3.86 16.13 26.00
C GLY A 372 -3.37 16.60 24.63
N ASN A 373 -3.97 16.11 23.53
CA ASN A 373 -3.53 16.40 22.17
C ASN A 373 -4.62 17.09 21.36
N ARG A 374 -4.21 17.77 20.29
CA ARG A 374 -5.11 18.29 19.25
C ARG A 374 -5.04 17.37 18.05
N VAL A 375 -6.17 17.11 17.41
CA VAL A 375 -6.28 16.26 16.24
C VAL A 375 -7.09 16.96 15.16
N THR A 376 -6.57 16.94 13.93
CA THR A 376 -7.32 17.24 12.72
C THR A 376 -7.64 15.92 12.01
N VAL A 377 -8.91 15.73 11.69
CA VAL A 377 -9.40 14.62 10.88
C VAL A 377 -9.52 15.12 9.45
N VAL A 378 -8.61 14.68 8.59
CA VAL A 378 -8.55 15.07 7.19
C VAL A 378 -9.15 13.97 6.34
N GLY A 379 -10.10 14.37 5.50
CA GLY A 379 -10.67 13.54 4.46
C GLY A 379 -10.07 13.89 3.10
N VAL A 380 -9.69 12.88 2.33
CA VAL A 380 -9.05 13.04 1.01
C VAL A 380 -9.67 12.12 -0.02
N LEU A 381 -9.91 12.66 -1.21
CA LEU A 381 -10.45 11.96 -2.35
C LEU A 381 -9.30 11.76 -3.35
N PHE A 382 -8.62 10.61 -3.29
CA PHE A 382 -7.56 10.32 -4.24
C PHE A 382 -8.16 10.12 -5.63
N PRO A 383 -7.56 10.72 -6.67
CA PRO A 383 -8.07 10.59 -8.03
C PRO A 383 -8.08 9.12 -8.47
N PRO A 384 -8.96 8.73 -9.41
CA PRO A 384 -8.98 7.39 -9.97
C PRO A 384 -7.59 6.94 -10.44
N SER A 385 -7.24 5.69 -10.17
CA SER A 385 -5.93 5.12 -10.48
C SER A 385 -6.07 3.74 -11.11
N GLY A 386 -6.07 3.72 -12.44
CA GLY A 386 -6.15 2.51 -13.26
C GLY A 386 -7.36 1.63 -12.95
N ASN A 387 -7.24 0.33 -13.25
CA ASN A 387 -8.33 -0.64 -13.02
C ASN A 387 -8.57 -0.95 -11.54
N ASN A 388 -7.61 -0.67 -10.66
CA ASN A 388 -7.72 -0.98 -9.23
C ASN A 388 -8.62 0.02 -8.49
N TYR A 389 -8.74 1.25 -9.03
CA TYR A 389 -9.56 2.32 -8.49
C TYR A 389 -10.21 3.10 -9.64
N PRO A 390 -11.24 2.54 -10.30
CA PRO A 390 -11.92 3.20 -11.41
C PRO A 390 -12.65 4.47 -10.97
N ASP A 391 -13.06 4.52 -9.70
CA ASP A 391 -13.54 5.71 -8.99
C ASP A 391 -12.51 6.20 -7.98
N SER A 392 -12.75 7.37 -7.39
CA SER A 392 -11.84 7.97 -6.41
C SER A 392 -11.80 7.16 -5.11
N THR A 393 -10.59 6.81 -4.62
CA THR A 393 -10.44 6.16 -3.30
C THR A 393 -10.48 7.22 -2.23
N TYR A 394 -11.28 7.02 -1.19
CA TYR A 394 -11.30 7.97 -0.07
C TYR A 394 -10.44 7.49 1.09
N LEU A 395 -9.67 8.41 1.66
CA LEU A 395 -8.85 8.14 2.83
C LEU A 395 -9.22 9.09 3.96
N TRP A 396 -9.30 8.53 5.17
CA TRP A 396 -9.45 9.26 6.41
C TRP A 396 -8.11 9.26 7.12
N THR A 397 -7.59 10.43 7.47
CA THR A 397 -6.27 10.55 8.09
C THR A 397 -6.34 11.47 9.29
N TRP A 398 -5.77 11.04 10.41
CA TRP A 398 -5.78 11.80 11.65
C TRP A 398 -4.36 12.29 11.92
N TYR A 399 -4.25 13.58 12.18
CA TYR A 399 -2.97 14.26 12.39
C TYR A 399 -3.01 15.08 13.67
N SER A 400 -1.90 15.12 14.40
CA SER A 400 -1.73 16.02 15.53
C SER A 400 -0.84 17.20 15.13
N PRO A 401 -1.37 18.44 15.13
CA PRO A 401 -0.57 19.64 14.91
C PRO A 401 0.61 19.74 15.88
N LEU A 402 1.80 19.97 15.33
CA LEU A 402 3.03 20.26 16.09
C LEU A 402 3.21 21.77 16.36
N ASP A 403 2.53 22.60 15.58
CA ASP A 403 2.49 24.05 15.73
C ASP A 403 1.05 24.56 15.93
N ARG A 404 0.90 25.88 16.11
CA ARG A 404 -0.41 26.51 16.33
C ARG A 404 -1.29 26.54 15.08
N THR A 405 -0.71 26.44 13.89
CA THR A 405 -1.43 26.61 12.62
C THR A 405 -1.82 25.29 11.98
N GLY A 406 -1.22 24.17 12.35
CA GLY A 406 -1.39 22.86 11.71
C GLY A 406 -0.49 22.62 10.50
N ASN A 407 0.38 23.58 10.13
CA ASN A 407 1.27 23.45 8.98
C ASN A 407 2.23 22.27 9.14
N SER A 408 2.80 22.12 10.33
CA SER A 408 3.52 20.92 10.72
C SER A 408 2.62 20.04 11.59
N SER A 409 2.52 18.76 11.23
CA SER A 409 1.69 17.80 11.94
C SER A 409 2.32 16.41 11.90
N ARG A 410 2.14 15.65 12.99
CA ARG A 410 2.54 14.24 13.05
C ARG A 410 1.34 13.32 12.81
N PRO A 411 1.51 12.19 12.11
CA PRO A 411 0.42 11.26 11.86
C PRO A 411 0.00 10.51 13.13
N ILE A 412 -1.27 10.10 13.19
CA ILE A 412 -1.84 9.31 14.30
C ILE A 412 -2.39 8.00 13.77
N THR A 413 -3.24 8.10 12.76
CA THR A 413 -3.83 6.96 12.08
C THR A 413 -4.22 7.34 10.65
N PHE A 414 -4.16 6.37 9.76
CA PHE A 414 -4.52 6.48 8.36
C PHE A 414 -5.47 5.33 8.03
N MET A 415 -6.47 5.61 7.22
CA MET A 415 -7.58 4.72 6.94
C MET A 415 -7.99 4.83 5.47
N GLN A 416 -8.03 3.71 4.77
CA GLN A 416 -8.61 3.63 3.44
C GLN A 416 -10.05 3.15 3.53
N SER A 417 -10.97 3.97 3.03
CA SER A 417 -12.39 3.61 2.98
C SER A 417 -12.66 2.70 1.76
N GLN A 418 -13.63 1.78 1.90
CA GLN A 418 -13.92 0.72 0.89
C GLN A 418 -12.71 -0.13 0.50
N SER A 419 -11.83 -0.41 1.48
CA SER A 419 -10.75 -1.37 1.25
C SER A 419 -11.32 -2.78 1.01
N GLY A 420 -10.79 -3.50 0.02
CA GLY A 420 -11.21 -4.86 -0.33
C GLY A 420 -10.00 -5.79 -0.51
N VAL A 421 -10.22 -7.09 -0.37
CA VAL A 421 -9.18 -8.09 -0.65
C VAL A 421 -8.84 -8.05 -2.14
N GLY A 422 -7.56 -7.89 -2.47
CA GLY A 422 -7.11 -7.85 -3.86
C GLY A 422 -7.38 -6.51 -4.57
N LEU A 423 -7.97 -5.53 -3.87
CA LEU A 423 -8.09 -4.17 -4.35
C LEU A 423 -7.03 -3.31 -3.67
N GLY A 424 -6.41 -2.41 -4.44
CA GLY A 424 -5.44 -1.48 -3.87
C GLY A 424 -4.20 -2.12 -3.28
N THR A 425 -3.77 -1.61 -2.12
CA THR A 425 -2.66 -2.19 -1.33
C THR A 425 -3.13 -3.37 -0.47
N SER A 426 -4.44 -3.66 -0.38
CA SER A 426 -5.05 -4.58 0.59
C SER A 426 -4.71 -4.29 2.07
N LEU A 427 -4.16 -3.10 2.35
CA LEU A 427 -3.88 -2.55 3.67
C LEU A 427 -4.87 -1.42 3.92
N ALA A 428 -5.74 -1.58 4.91
CA ALA A 428 -6.85 -0.65 5.13
C ALA A 428 -6.57 0.40 6.18
N LEU A 429 -5.66 0.11 7.11
CA LEU A 429 -5.45 0.96 8.27
C LEU A 429 -3.99 0.94 8.70
N ALA A 430 -3.49 2.10 9.12
CA ALA A 430 -2.13 2.31 9.57
C ALA A 430 -2.17 3.16 10.84
N ASP A 431 -1.80 2.58 11.98
CA ASP A 431 -1.65 3.33 13.23
C ASP A 431 -0.19 3.58 13.59
N TYR A 432 0.15 4.84 13.85
CA TYR A 432 1.54 5.27 13.97
C TYR A 432 2.01 5.25 15.42
N PHE A 433 3.11 4.55 15.71
CA PHE A 433 3.64 4.38 17.06
C PHE A 433 4.82 5.28 17.36
N ASP A 434 5.42 5.83 16.31
CA ASP A 434 6.62 6.61 16.40
C ASP A 434 6.74 7.55 15.20
N TYR A 435 7.36 8.70 15.42
CA TYR A 435 7.60 9.73 14.40
C TYR A 435 8.80 10.58 14.81
N GLU A 436 9.77 10.71 13.92
CA GLU A 436 10.95 11.54 14.13
C GLU A 436 11.29 12.34 12.88
N GLU A 437 11.47 13.65 13.07
CA GLU A 437 12.01 14.55 12.06
C GLU A 437 13.53 14.61 12.20
N PHE A 438 14.25 14.08 11.22
CA PHE A 438 15.70 13.98 11.30
C PHE A 438 16.34 15.30 10.84
N ARG A 439 17.23 15.86 11.66
CA ARG A 439 18.04 17.03 11.27
C ARG A 439 19.14 16.65 10.28
N THR A 440 19.69 15.45 10.44
CA THR A 440 20.69 14.89 9.53
C THR A 440 19.97 14.11 8.43
N PRO A 441 20.35 14.28 7.14
CA PRO A 441 19.78 13.49 6.06
C PRO A 441 19.94 11.99 6.32
N ILE A 442 18.85 11.24 6.10
CA ILE A 442 18.91 9.77 6.17
C ILE A 442 19.97 9.28 5.16
N PRO A 443 20.87 8.35 5.55
CA PRO A 443 21.89 7.82 4.65
C PRO A 443 21.26 7.25 3.36
N PRO A 444 21.76 7.62 2.16
CA PRO A 444 21.19 7.18 0.87
C PRO A 444 21.08 5.66 0.69
N CYS A 445 21.90 4.88 1.40
CA CYS A 445 21.83 3.43 1.38
C CYS A 445 20.47 2.86 1.86
N ASN A 446 19.72 3.61 2.68
CA ASN A 446 18.36 3.24 3.11
C ASN A 446 17.31 3.33 1.99
N PHE A 447 17.69 3.89 0.83
CA PHE A 447 16.88 4.06 -0.37
C PHE A 447 17.56 3.42 -1.60
N ALA A 448 18.53 2.53 -1.40
CA ALA A 448 19.22 1.86 -2.48
C ALA A 448 18.25 0.96 -3.27
N VAL A 449 18.24 1.11 -4.59
CA VAL A 449 17.46 0.25 -5.48
C VAL A 449 18.31 -0.96 -5.85
N PRO A 450 17.92 -2.19 -5.46
CA PRO A 450 18.62 -3.39 -5.90
C PRO A 450 18.38 -3.65 -7.41
N PRO A 451 19.22 -4.48 -8.06
CA PRO A 451 18.93 -4.98 -9.39
C PRO A 451 17.54 -5.64 -9.45
N VAL A 452 16.81 -5.41 -10.53
CA VAL A 452 15.43 -5.91 -10.71
C VAL A 452 15.44 -7.14 -11.61
N ASP A 453 14.72 -8.17 -11.19
CA ASP A 453 14.62 -9.44 -11.93
C ASP A 453 13.42 -9.44 -12.90
N PHE A 454 13.64 -9.97 -14.10
CA PHE A 454 12.62 -10.11 -15.15
C PHE A 454 12.67 -11.51 -15.76
N THR A 455 11.50 -12.14 -15.89
CA THR A 455 11.34 -13.42 -16.61
C THR A 455 10.85 -13.16 -18.02
N VAL A 456 11.64 -13.56 -19.02
CA VAL A 456 11.33 -13.44 -20.44
C VAL A 456 10.90 -14.80 -20.97
N LYS A 457 9.64 -14.92 -21.39
CA LYS A 457 9.10 -16.17 -21.94
C LYS A 457 9.46 -16.32 -23.42
N ALA A 458 9.84 -17.52 -23.83
CA ALA A 458 10.08 -17.83 -25.23
C ALA A 458 8.79 -17.80 -26.05
N LYS A 459 7.67 -18.16 -25.40
CA LYS A 459 6.31 -18.06 -25.91
C LYS A 459 5.50 -17.06 -25.07
N PRO A 460 5.49 -15.77 -25.44
CA PRO A 460 4.71 -14.75 -24.74
C PRO A 460 3.21 -14.98 -24.92
N VAL A 461 2.40 -14.52 -23.97
CA VAL A 461 0.93 -14.62 -24.03
C VAL A 461 0.40 -13.55 -24.99
N SER A 462 -0.40 -13.95 -25.98
CA SER A 462 -1.06 -13.02 -26.91
C SER A 462 -2.08 -12.12 -26.20
N GLY A 463 -2.19 -10.85 -26.62
CA GLY A 463 -3.18 -9.90 -26.11
C GLY A 463 -2.65 -8.90 -25.07
N THR A 464 -1.33 -8.87 -24.82
CA THR A 464 -0.68 -7.80 -24.04
C THR A 464 -0.30 -6.61 -24.93
N ASP A 465 -0.30 -5.39 -24.38
CA ASP A 465 -0.01 -4.14 -25.11
C ASP A 465 1.33 -4.12 -25.88
N SER A 466 2.30 -4.95 -25.47
CA SER A 466 3.63 -5.05 -26.09
C SER A 466 3.87 -6.34 -26.88
N TYR A 467 2.86 -7.19 -27.09
CA TYR A 467 3.05 -8.49 -27.74
C TYR A 467 3.74 -8.35 -29.11
N PRO A 468 4.78 -9.15 -29.42
CA PRO A 468 5.33 -10.29 -28.67
C PRO A 468 6.48 -9.95 -27.70
N TRP A 469 6.74 -8.68 -27.44
CA TRP A 469 7.80 -8.24 -26.54
C TRP A 469 7.31 -8.17 -25.08
N LEU A 470 8.21 -8.46 -24.15
CA LEU A 470 8.03 -8.15 -22.73
C LEU A 470 8.35 -6.67 -22.50
N ASN A 471 7.33 -5.87 -22.18
CA ASN A 471 7.53 -4.51 -21.70
C ASN A 471 8.13 -4.53 -20.29
N THR A 472 9.35 -4.01 -20.13
CA THR A 472 10.04 -3.98 -18.83
C THR A 472 9.61 -2.80 -17.95
N GLY A 473 8.93 -1.80 -18.54
CA GLY A 473 8.65 -0.51 -17.91
C GLY A 473 9.86 0.42 -17.76
N VAL A 474 11.07 -0.04 -18.11
CA VAL A 474 12.29 0.76 -18.02
C VAL A 474 12.31 1.80 -19.14
N ARG A 475 12.05 3.06 -18.80
CA ARG A 475 12.10 4.18 -19.75
C ARG A 475 13.51 4.75 -19.88
N LEU A 476 14.06 4.73 -21.09
CA LEU A 476 15.36 5.31 -21.44
C LEU A 476 15.18 6.67 -22.12
N ASN A 477 16.23 7.47 -22.03
CA ASN A 477 16.40 8.71 -22.77
C ASN A 477 17.86 8.77 -23.24
N GLU A 478 18.21 9.81 -24.00
CA GLU A 478 19.54 9.97 -24.62
C GLU A 478 20.72 9.76 -23.66
N LYS A 479 20.48 9.97 -22.36
CA LYS A 479 21.49 9.97 -21.31
C LYS A 479 21.35 8.77 -20.35
N ARG A 480 20.27 7.99 -20.42
CA ARG A 480 19.97 6.87 -19.51
C ARG A 480 20.24 5.54 -20.20
N VAL A 481 21.15 4.74 -19.63
CA VAL A 481 21.53 3.42 -20.15
C VAL A 481 21.09 2.34 -19.16
N ALA A 482 20.56 1.24 -19.67
CA ALA A 482 20.30 0.05 -18.87
C ALA A 482 21.34 -1.05 -19.19
N THR A 483 21.76 -1.78 -18.17
CA THR A 483 22.55 -3.00 -18.29
C THR A 483 21.64 -4.18 -17.99
N ILE A 484 21.58 -5.11 -18.93
CA ILE A 484 20.79 -6.34 -18.89
C ILE A 484 21.77 -7.50 -18.78
N LYS A 485 21.57 -8.39 -17.81
CA LYS A 485 22.42 -9.56 -17.60
C LYS A 485 21.59 -10.81 -17.40
N TYR A 486 21.94 -11.89 -18.09
CA TYR A 486 21.37 -13.21 -17.86
C TYR A 486 21.68 -13.70 -16.45
N VAL A 487 20.68 -14.30 -15.81
CA VAL A 487 20.79 -14.93 -14.49
C VAL A 487 20.77 -16.44 -14.64
N ASP A 488 19.64 -16.98 -15.10
CA ASP A 488 19.40 -18.41 -15.28
C ASP A 488 18.19 -18.65 -16.23
N GLY A 489 17.72 -19.90 -16.28
CA GLY A 489 16.63 -20.33 -17.15
C GLY A 489 17.12 -20.79 -18.52
N LEU A 490 16.31 -21.62 -19.17
CA LEU A 490 16.60 -22.19 -20.48
C LEU A 490 15.34 -22.12 -21.35
N TRP A 491 15.53 -21.92 -22.64
CA TRP A 491 14.46 -21.88 -23.62
C TRP A 491 14.86 -22.41 -24.98
N THR A 492 13.91 -22.52 -25.90
CA THR A 492 14.19 -22.73 -27.32
C THR A 492 13.18 -21.99 -28.20
N ALA A 493 13.68 -21.44 -29.30
CA ALA A 493 12.90 -20.91 -30.43
C ALA A 493 12.39 -22.01 -31.38
N ASN A 494 12.89 -23.24 -31.25
CA ASN A 494 12.40 -24.37 -32.04
C ASN A 494 12.73 -25.69 -31.32
N PRO A 495 11.74 -26.52 -30.95
CA PRO A 495 12.00 -27.78 -30.28
C PRO A 495 12.59 -28.86 -31.19
N ASN A 496 12.70 -28.63 -32.49
CA ASN A 496 13.27 -29.57 -33.47
C ASN A 496 14.75 -29.33 -33.75
N ILE A 497 15.34 -28.26 -33.22
CA ILE A 497 16.79 -27.97 -33.29
C ILE A 497 17.48 -28.33 -31.97
N ASN A 498 18.80 -28.44 -31.97
CA ASN A 498 19.60 -28.78 -30.78
C ASN A 498 19.13 -30.07 -30.09
N ASN A 499 18.67 -31.07 -30.87
CA ASN A 499 18.10 -32.33 -30.36
C ASN A 499 16.96 -32.13 -29.34
N GLY A 500 16.21 -31.03 -29.45
CA GLY A 500 15.13 -30.66 -28.54
C GLY A 500 15.56 -30.17 -27.15
N GLN A 501 16.87 -30.01 -26.92
CA GLN A 501 17.40 -29.44 -25.68
C GLN A 501 17.23 -27.92 -25.65
N LEU A 502 16.78 -27.42 -24.51
CA LEU A 502 16.72 -25.98 -24.24
C LEU A 502 18.14 -25.43 -24.03
N TYR A 503 18.32 -24.15 -24.34
CA TYR A 503 19.59 -23.42 -24.24
C TYR A 503 19.39 -22.08 -23.51
N ASN A 504 20.51 -21.47 -23.10
CA ASN A 504 20.48 -20.20 -22.36
C ASN A 504 20.20 -19.01 -23.29
N SER A 505 20.25 -17.80 -22.75
CA SER A 505 19.95 -16.58 -23.50
C SER A 505 20.94 -16.22 -24.62
N ALA A 506 22.06 -16.94 -24.79
CA ALA A 506 22.98 -16.76 -25.92
C ALA A 506 22.40 -17.27 -27.26
N GLY A 507 21.31 -18.03 -27.21
CA GLY A 507 20.68 -18.66 -28.37
C GLY A 507 21.20 -20.06 -28.62
N ASN A 508 20.86 -20.62 -29.78
CA ASN A 508 21.22 -22.00 -30.11
C ASN A 508 22.74 -22.22 -30.04
N PRO A 509 23.24 -23.25 -29.34
CA PRO A 509 24.68 -23.49 -29.15
C PRO A 509 25.43 -23.83 -30.44
N THR A 510 24.77 -24.32 -31.49
CA THR A 510 25.39 -24.58 -32.80
C THR A 510 25.44 -23.33 -33.68
N PHE A 511 24.94 -22.20 -33.20
CA PHE A 511 24.73 -20.96 -33.93
C PHE A 511 23.86 -21.15 -35.19
N ILE A 512 22.60 -20.75 -35.10
CA ILE A 512 21.70 -20.71 -36.26
C ILE A 512 21.47 -19.25 -36.61
N GLU A 513 21.82 -18.84 -37.82
CA GLU A 513 21.64 -17.46 -38.25
C GLU A 513 20.15 -17.14 -38.47
N ALA A 514 19.63 -16.17 -37.72
CA ALA A 514 18.24 -15.72 -37.83
C ALA A 514 17.97 -15.11 -39.22
N LYS A 515 16.91 -15.60 -39.88
CA LYS A 515 16.61 -15.27 -41.29
C LYS A 515 16.09 -13.84 -41.47
N PRO A 516 16.10 -13.29 -42.70
CA PRO A 516 15.47 -12.01 -42.99
C PRO A 516 13.98 -11.98 -42.60
N GLY A 517 13.61 -11.10 -41.67
CA GLY A 517 12.23 -10.98 -41.15
C GLY A 517 12.04 -11.50 -39.72
N TYR A 518 13.06 -12.16 -39.15
CA TYR A 518 13.15 -12.42 -37.71
C TYR A 518 13.28 -11.10 -36.93
N ALA A 519 13.12 -11.18 -35.61
CA ALA A 519 13.22 -10.01 -34.73
C ALA A 519 14.57 -9.27 -34.85
N LEU A 520 15.69 -10.01 -34.95
CA LEU A 520 17.03 -9.49 -35.21
C LEU A 520 17.79 -10.39 -36.20
N PRO A 521 17.61 -10.17 -37.53
CA PRO A 521 18.25 -10.99 -38.56
C PRO A 521 19.78 -10.96 -38.48
N GLY A 522 20.43 -12.05 -38.92
CA GLY A 522 21.89 -12.19 -38.94
C GLY A 522 22.54 -12.42 -37.56
N LYS A 523 21.72 -12.57 -36.50
CA LYS A 523 22.17 -12.95 -35.15
C LYS A 523 21.66 -14.34 -34.81
N ASN A 524 22.16 -14.92 -33.71
CA ASN A 524 21.80 -16.27 -33.32
C ASN A 524 20.30 -16.40 -33.02
N GLU A 525 19.66 -17.41 -33.61
CA GLU A 525 18.26 -17.80 -33.35
C GLU A 525 18.12 -18.25 -31.90
N GLY A 526 17.03 -17.83 -31.27
CA GLY A 526 16.77 -18.11 -29.86
C GLY A 526 17.60 -17.29 -28.87
N ALA A 527 18.44 -16.34 -29.34
CA ALA A 527 19.15 -15.44 -28.44
C ALA A 527 18.20 -14.41 -27.81
N LEU A 528 18.52 -13.95 -26.60
CA LEU A 528 17.83 -12.82 -26.00
C LEU A 528 18.21 -11.53 -26.72
N ILE A 529 17.20 -10.75 -27.07
CA ILE A 529 17.34 -9.45 -27.71
C ILE A 529 16.52 -8.39 -26.98
N GLY A 530 16.94 -7.14 -27.14
CA GLY A 530 16.25 -5.96 -26.61
C GLY A 530 15.80 -5.04 -27.72
N LYS A 531 14.75 -4.26 -27.45
CA LYS A 531 14.27 -3.20 -28.32
C LYS A 531 14.02 -1.93 -27.51
N VAL A 532 14.42 -0.78 -28.05
CA VAL A 532 14.07 0.55 -27.53
C VAL A 532 13.65 1.42 -28.71
N GLY A 533 12.39 1.85 -28.73
CA GLY A 533 11.80 2.45 -29.92
C GLY A 533 11.89 1.47 -31.10
N ASP A 534 12.49 1.90 -32.20
CA ASP A 534 12.72 1.06 -33.39
C ASP A 534 14.08 0.34 -33.38
N THR A 535 14.92 0.59 -32.38
CA THR A 535 16.27 0.01 -32.32
C THR A 535 16.24 -1.34 -31.62
N VAL A 536 16.53 -2.42 -32.37
CA VAL A 536 16.68 -3.78 -31.85
C VAL A 536 18.17 -4.12 -31.72
N PHE A 537 18.58 -4.79 -30.63
CA PHE A 537 19.98 -5.14 -30.36
C PHE A 537 20.11 -6.49 -29.65
N LEU A 538 21.27 -7.14 -29.84
CA LEU A 538 21.60 -8.41 -29.21
C LEU A 538 21.96 -8.19 -27.73
N ILE A 539 21.35 -8.99 -26.85
CA ILE A 539 21.71 -9.03 -25.42
C ILE A 539 22.52 -10.29 -25.13
N GLY A 540 22.06 -11.46 -25.59
CA GLY A 540 22.73 -12.72 -25.26
C GLY A 540 22.81 -12.95 -23.75
N LEU A 541 24.01 -13.24 -23.24
CA LEU A 541 24.27 -13.37 -21.80
C LEU A 541 24.33 -12.02 -21.06
N GLY A 542 24.45 -10.91 -21.78
CA GLY A 542 24.36 -9.57 -21.19
C GLY A 542 24.87 -8.48 -22.12
N ALA A 543 24.23 -7.31 -22.03
CA ALA A 543 24.58 -6.12 -22.80
C ALA A 543 24.10 -4.84 -22.09
N SER A 544 24.65 -3.70 -22.51
CA SER A 544 24.06 -2.39 -22.21
C SER A 544 23.24 -1.91 -23.40
N THR A 545 22.19 -1.14 -23.15
CA THR A 545 21.37 -0.53 -24.20
C THR A 545 22.24 0.40 -25.07
N PRO A 546 22.00 0.46 -26.40
CA PRO A 546 22.78 1.34 -27.27
C PRO A 546 22.72 2.80 -26.79
N PRO A 547 23.82 3.57 -26.88
CA PRO A 547 23.81 4.98 -26.48
C PRO A 547 22.80 5.80 -27.27
N GLY A 548 22.13 6.76 -26.62
CA GLY A 548 21.25 7.72 -27.29
C GLY A 548 19.83 7.23 -27.58
N VAL A 549 19.51 5.96 -27.32
CA VAL A 549 18.14 5.44 -27.55
C VAL A 549 17.13 6.03 -26.57
N VAL A 550 15.94 6.35 -27.08
CA VAL A 550 14.84 6.93 -26.31
C VAL A 550 13.62 6.04 -26.44
N GLY A 551 12.97 5.73 -25.33
CA GLY A 551 11.78 4.89 -25.31
C GLY A 551 11.80 3.86 -24.20
N THR A 552 10.85 2.93 -24.24
CA THR A 552 10.77 1.84 -23.25
C THR A 552 11.64 0.67 -23.72
N LEU A 553 12.42 0.09 -22.81
CA LEU A 553 13.14 -1.16 -23.05
C LEU A 553 12.15 -2.32 -23.06
N GLU A 554 12.16 -3.09 -24.13
CA GLU A 554 11.37 -4.30 -24.30
C GLU A 554 12.30 -5.48 -24.61
N LEU A 555 11.94 -6.68 -24.17
CA LEU A 555 12.76 -7.89 -24.32
C LEU A 555 12.00 -9.00 -25.04
N CYS A 556 12.67 -9.77 -25.91
CA CYS A 556 12.09 -11.00 -26.45
C CYS A 556 13.17 -12.00 -26.89
N ILE A 557 12.71 -13.18 -27.30
CA ILE A 557 13.54 -14.17 -27.98
C ILE A 557 13.74 -13.77 -29.45
N ASN A 558 14.95 -13.95 -29.98
CA ASN A 558 15.24 -13.72 -31.40
C ASN A 558 14.66 -14.83 -32.27
N ASP A 559 13.47 -14.61 -32.79
CA ASP A 559 12.73 -15.61 -33.54
C ASP A 559 11.83 -14.95 -34.61
N ASP A 560 11.13 -15.78 -35.38
CA ASP A 560 10.16 -15.43 -36.41
C ASP A 560 8.84 -14.95 -35.78
N LEU A 561 8.86 -13.72 -35.27
CA LEU A 561 7.72 -13.09 -34.58
C LEU A 561 6.42 -13.08 -35.39
N LYS A 562 6.51 -13.18 -36.71
CA LYS A 562 5.37 -13.13 -37.65
C LYS A 562 5.02 -14.48 -38.28
N GLY A 563 5.74 -15.55 -37.95
CA GLY A 563 5.53 -16.89 -38.52
C GLY A 563 5.73 -16.94 -40.04
N LYS A 564 6.66 -16.16 -40.59
CA LYS A 564 6.96 -16.12 -42.04
C LYS A 564 7.56 -17.43 -42.59
N TYR A 565 8.31 -18.16 -41.78
CA TYR A 565 9.09 -19.34 -42.20
C TYR A 565 8.71 -20.63 -41.46
N GLY A 566 7.78 -20.56 -40.50
CA GLY A 566 7.41 -21.71 -39.68
C GLY A 566 6.34 -21.37 -38.64
N ALA A 567 6.38 -22.07 -37.50
CA ALA A 567 5.42 -21.93 -36.41
C ALA A 567 5.52 -20.59 -35.64
N GLY A 568 6.51 -19.75 -35.96
CA GLY A 568 6.81 -18.53 -35.22
C GLY A 568 6.98 -18.84 -33.73
N LEU A 569 6.40 -18.02 -32.86
CA LEU A 569 6.52 -18.21 -31.40
C LEU A 569 5.69 -19.38 -30.84
N THR A 570 4.91 -20.08 -31.66
CA THR A 570 3.86 -20.99 -31.14
C THR A 570 4.40 -22.32 -30.61
N ASP A 571 5.56 -22.77 -31.08
CA ASP A 571 6.26 -23.98 -30.64
C ASP A 571 7.43 -23.71 -29.68
N ASN A 572 7.72 -22.44 -29.39
CA ASN A 572 8.72 -22.02 -28.41
C ASN A 572 8.41 -22.58 -27.02
N LYS A 573 9.47 -22.93 -26.27
CA LYS A 573 9.36 -23.51 -24.92
C LYS A 573 10.36 -22.87 -23.97
N GLY A 574 9.95 -22.74 -22.71
CA GLY A 574 10.81 -22.25 -21.62
C GLY A 574 10.84 -20.73 -21.49
N GLU A 575 11.73 -20.28 -20.61
CA GLU A 575 11.90 -18.88 -20.22
C GLU A 575 13.32 -18.65 -19.67
N VAL A 576 13.77 -17.40 -19.74
CA VAL A 576 15.07 -16.97 -19.18
C VAL A 576 14.85 -15.84 -18.20
N ASN A 577 15.64 -15.80 -17.13
CA ASN A 577 15.60 -14.73 -16.14
C ASN A 577 16.79 -13.78 -16.34
N VAL A 578 16.51 -12.49 -16.24
CA VAL A 578 17.52 -11.43 -16.41
C VAL A 578 17.44 -10.40 -15.29
N LYS A 579 18.60 -9.83 -14.97
CA LYS A 579 18.74 -8.66 -14.10
C LYS A 579 18.86 -7.42 -14.95
N ILE A 580 18.06 -6.39 -14.63
CA ILE A 580 18.19 -5.06 -15.20
C ILE A 580 18.63 -4.09 -14.12
N SER A 581 19.69 -3.34 -14.43
CA SER A 581 20.15 -2.19 -13.64
C SER A 581 20.21 -0.97 -14.54
N VAL A 582 19.90 0.21 -14.00
CA VAL A 582 19.96 1.46 -14.75
C VAL A 582 21.04 2.34 -14.17
N GLU A 583 21.96 2.79 -15.01
CA GLU A 583 23.02 3.71 -14.63
C GLU A 583 22.68 5.16 -14.97
N ALA A 584 23.30 6.09 -14.21
CA ALA A 584 23.19 7.51 -14.47
C ALA A 584 24.11 7.87 -15.64
N PRO A 585 23.79 8.91 -16.42
CA PRO A 585 24.67 9.38 -17.48
C PRO A 585 26.06 9.75 -16.93
N GLY A 586 27.07 9.01 -17.41
CA GLY A 586 28.51 9.23 -17.30
C GLY A 586 29.04 10.22 -16.26
N THR A 587 29.54 9.72 -15.13
CA THR A 587 30.79 10.28 -14.56
C THR A 587 31.96 9.58 -15.24
N LYS A 588 32.41 10.09 -16.40
CA LYS A 588 33.76 9.73 -16.87
C LYS A 588 34.74 10.35 -15.89
N ILE A 589 35.17 9.58 -14.88
CA ILE A 589 36.34 9.96 -14.10
C ILE A 589 37.53 9.91 -15.06
N LYS A 590 38.12 11.08 -15.37
CA LYS A 590 39.47 11.12 -15.90
C LYS A 590 40.36 10.45 -14.86
N LEU A 591 40.81 9.23 -15.13
CA LEU A 591 41.97 8.67 -14.45
C LEU A 591 43.15 9.58 -14.82
N ASN A 592 43.52 10.47 -13.90
CA ASN A 592 44.82 11.11 -13.97
C ASN A 592 45.86 9.99 -13.93
N LYS A 593 46.62 9.85 -15.02
CA LYS A 593 47.83 9.04 -15.05
C LYS A 593 48.80 9.64 -14.03
N SER A 594 48.93 9.05 -12.85
CA SER A 594 50.16 9.13 -12.07
C SER A 594 51.00 7.91 -12.43
N GLY A 595 52.20 8.17 -12.93
CA GLY A 595 53.04 7.19 -13.58
C GLY A 595 53.56 6.07 -12.69
N ALA A 596 53.74 4.92 -13.33
CA ALA A 596 54.94 4.11 -13.23
C ALA A 596 54.99 3.30 -14.54
N GLU A 597 55.98 3.56 -15.39
CA GLU A 597 56.28 2.71 -16.54
C GLU A 597 56.68 1.32 -16.05
N PRO A 598 56.10 0.23 -16.58
CA PRO A 598 56.73 -1.07 -16.55
C PRO A 598 57.68 -1.16 -17.76
N THR A 599 58.95 -1.36 -17.44
CA THR A 599 60.05 -1.62 -18.37
C THR A 599 59.78 -2.81 -19.30
N LYS A 600 60.30 -2.68 -20.52
CA LYS A 600 60.34 -3.67 -21.60
C LYS A 600 61.02 -4.98 -21.17
N LYS A 601 60.43 -6.13 -21.52
CA LYS A 601 60.92 -7.15 -22.50
C LYS A 601 60.26 -8.51 -22.22
N ASN A 602 59.62 -9.05 -23.25
CA ASN A 602 59.37 -10.49 -23.39
C ASN A 602 60.66 -11.12 -23.93
N GLU A 603 61.24 -12.08 -23.22
CA GLU A 603 62.04 -13.15 -23.80
C GLU A 603 61.26 -14.46 -23.67
N ALA A 604 61.23 -15.20 -24.77
CA ALA A 604 60.61 -16.51 -24.87
C ALA A 604 61.55 -17.56 -24.28
N VAL A 605 61.01 -18.51 -23.53
CA VAL A 605 61.72 -19.75 -23.19
C VAL A 605 60.87 -20.91 -23.72
N SER A 606 61.44 -21.57 -24.73
CA SER A 606 60.94 -22.81 -25.32
C SER A 606 61.21 -24.00 -24.39
N GLU A 607 60.37 -25.02 -24.51
CA GLU A 607 60.55 -26.31 -23.84
C GLU A 607 61.76 -27.12 -24.36
N LYS A 608 62.45 -27.73 -23.38
CA LYS A 608 63.08 -29.07 -23.36
C LYS A 608 64.43 -29.33 -24.05
N PRO A 609 65.20 -30.35 -23.61
CA PRO A 609 64.86 -31.43 -22.65
C PRO A 609 65.09 -31.13 -21.17
#